data_AF-A0A971B7M8-F1
#
_entry.id   AF-A0A971B7M8-F1
#
_cell.length_a   1.000
_cell.length_b   1.000
_cell.length_c   1.000
_cell.angle_alpha   90.00
_cell.angle_beta   90.00
_cell.angle_gamma   90.00
#
_symmetry.space_group_name_H-M   'P 1'
#
loop_
_entity.id
_entity.type
_entity.pdbx_description
1 polymer ?
#
loop_
_entity_poly.entity_id
_entity_poly.type
_entity_poly.pdbx_seq_one_letter_code
_entity_poly.pdbx_strand_id
1 'polypeptide(L)'
;MAEVKIVYADDAVGPYTLHRRPVSRRGVLQLLPGQSAEGYGTKITTDLVVKFQGDTREHRVYATCYSNAASHWITHHGTKLWLKTHFQNEVLD
;
A
#
# COMPACT_ATOMS: atom_id res chain seq x y z
N MET A 1 -22.10 14.90 -9.03
CA MET A 1 -21.14 13.92 -8.48
C MET A 1 -19.92 13.94 -9.40
N ALA A 2 -18.72 14.20 -8.86
CA ALA A 2 -17.50 14.13 -9.65
C ALA A 2 -17.19 12.66 -9.97
N GLU A 3 -16.78 12.37 -11.19
CA GLU A 3 -16.37 11.03 -11.60
C GLU A 3 -15.09 10.65 -10.86
N VAL A 4 -15.15 9.60 -10.04
CA VAL A 4 -13.97 9.08 -9.34
C VAL A 4 -13.23 8.14 -10.28
N LYS A 5 -12.17 8.63 -10.92
CA LYS A 5 -11.30 7.79 -11.76
C LYS A 5 -10.36 6.99 -10.87
N ILE A 6 -10.55 5.67 -10.83
CA ILE A 6 -9.63 4.74 -10.19
C ILE A 6 -8.51 4.43 -11.19
N VAL A 7 -7.26 4.68 -10.79
CA VAL A 7 -6.08 4.34 -11.60
C VAL A 7 -5.28 3.28 -10.85
N TYR A 8 -5.04 2.16 -11.50
CA TYR A 8 -4.25 1.07 -10.94
C TYR A 8 -2.77 1.18 -11.32
N ALA A 9 -1.90 0.70 -10.43
CA ALA A 9 -0.46 0.83 -10.58
C ALA A 9 0.12 0.00 -11.73
N ASP A 10 -0.44 -1.20 -11.96
CA ASP A 10 -0.08 -2.06 -13.09
C ASP A 10 -0.44 -1.42 -14.43
N ASP A 11 -1.61 -0.78 -14.52
CA ASP A 11 -2.05 -0.09 -15.73
C ASP A 11 -1.26 1.21 -15.99
N ALA A 12 -0.88 1.93 -14.94
CA ALA A 12 -0.24 3.24 -15.05
C ALA A 12 1.29 3.19 -15.18
N VAL A 13 1.92 2.19 -14.56
CA VAL A 13 3.39 2.09 -14.49
C VAL A 13 3.87 0.80 -15.14
N GLY A 14 3.19 -0.32 -14.87
CA GLY A 14 3.55 -1.64 -15.40
C GLY A 14 3.68 -2.70 -14.31
N PRO A 15 4.19 -3.89 -14.66
CA PRO A 15 4.32 -5.00 -13.72
C PRO A 15 5.28 -4.65 -12.58
N TYR A 16 4.95 -5.15 -11.38
CA TYR A 16 5.73 -4.95 -10.18
C TYR A 16 5.86 -6.24 -9.38
N THR A 17 6.87 -6.27 -8.52
CA THR A 17 7.08 -7.31 -7.51
C THR A 17 6.81 -6.73 -6.13
N LEU A 18 6.40 -7.59 -5.20
CA LEU A 18 6.14 -7.23 -3.81
C LEU A 18 7.27 -7.72 -2.92
N HIS A 19 7.73 -6.85 -2.03
CA HIS A 19 8.75 -7.18 -1.04
C HIS A 19 8.26 -6.83 0.36
N ARG A 20 8.78 -7.56 1.35
CA ARG A 20 8.57 -7.24 2.76
C ARG A 20 9.68 -6.34 3.28
N ARG A 21 9.29 -5.19 3.82
CA ARG A 21 10.15 -4.22 4.51
C ARG A 21 9.45 -3.80 5.80
N PRO A 22 9.66 -4.50 6.92
CA PRO A 22 8.95 -4.24 8.16
C PRO A 22 9.01 -2.77 8.59
N VAL A 23 7.90 -2.25 9.10
CA VAL A 23 7.82 -0.88 9.62
C VAL A 23 7.78 -0.90 11.15
N SER A 24 8.57 -0.03 11.76
CA SER A 24 8.59 0.12 13.21
C SER A 24 7.22 0.54 13.75
N ARG A 25 6.67 -0.31 14.61
CA ARG A 25 5.44 -0.04 15.35
C ARG A 25 5.68 1.01 16.44
N ARG A 26 4.66 1.79 16.79
CA ARG A 26 4.76 2.90 17.75
C ARG A 26 3.89 2.67 18.97
N GLY A 27 4.41 3.09 20.13
CA GLY A 27 3.68 3.13 21.40
C GLY A 27 3.43 1.76 22.05
N VAL A 28 2.77 1.78 23.20
CA VAL A 28 2.44 0.58 24.00
C VAL A 28 1.55 -0.39 23.21
N LEU A 29 0.64 0.14 22.39
CA LEU A 29 -0.28 -0.62 21.57
C LEU A 29 0.36 -1.20 20.29
N GLN A 30 1.65 -0.92 20.04
CA GLN A 30 2.38 -1.43 18.88
C GLN A 30 1.67 -1.15 17.54
N LEU A 31 1.12 0.06 17.39
CA LEU A 31 0.35 0.43 16.20
C LEU A 31 1.25 0.73 15.01
N LEU A 32 0.78 0.39 13.81
CA LEU A 32 1.41 0.85 12.57
C LEU A 32 1.22 2.38 12.42
N PRO A 33 2.17 3.08 11.77
CA PRO A 33 2.00 4.51 11.50
C PRO A 33 0.72 4.76 10.68
N GLY A 34 -0.16 5.61 11.21
CA GLY A 34 -1.45 5.95 10.58
C GLY A 34 -2.61 5.01 10.94
N GLN A 35 -2.39 4.04 11.84
CA GLN A 35 -3.41 3.13 12.37
C GLN A 35 -4.01 3.67 13.67
N SER A 36 -5.33 3.57 13.82
CA SER A 36 -6.04 3.82 15.07
C SER A 36 -5.93 2.61 16.02
N ALA A 37 -6.29 2.79 17.29
CA ALA A 37 -6.33 1.69 18.26
C ALA A 37 -7.30 0.55 17.85
N GLU A 38 -8.31 0.87 17.04
CA GLU A 38 -9.31 -0.07 16.51
C GLU A 38 -8.84 -0.76 15.22
N GLY A 39 -7.67 -0.38 14.69
CA GLY A 39 -7.10 -0.95 13.47
C GLY A 39 -7.48 -0.22 12.18
N TYR A 40 -8.22 0.89 12.25
CA TYR A 40 -8.66 1.67 11.09
C TYR A 40 -7.69 2.79 10.72
N GLY A 41 -7.82 3.34 9.51
CA GLY A 41 -7.01 4.47 9.08
C GLY A 41 -7.02 4.70 7.57
N THR A 42 -6.77 5.94 7.16
CA THR A 42 -6.81 6.33 5.74
C THR A 42 -5.47 6.18 5.03
N LYS A 43 -4.37 6.14 5.79
CA LYS A 43 -2.99 5.94 5.30
C LYS A 43 -2.18 5.16 6.34
N ILE A 44 -2.54 3.88 6.51
CA ILE A 44 -1.79 2.96 7.36
C ILE A 44 -0.56 2.51 6.59
N THR A 45 0.63 2.67 7.19
CA THR A 45 1.89 2.23 6.58
C THR A 45 2.03 0.72 6.76
N THR A 46 2.06 -0.03 5.66
CA THR A 46 2.16 -1.49 5.70
C THR A 46 3.61 -1.96 5.66
N ASP A 47 3.84 -3.24 5.99
CA ASP A 47 5.16 -3.88 5.86
C ASP A 47 5.53 -4.18 4.40
N LEU A 48 4.68 -3.83 3.43
CA LEU A 48 4.89 -4.15 2.02
C LEU A 48 5.43 -2.94 1.25
N VAL A 49 6.30 -3.23 0.30
CA VAL A 49 6.74 -2.29 -0.73
C VAL A 49 6.58 -2.95 -2.08
N VAL A 50 6.34 -2.15 -3.11
CA VAL A 50 6.37 -2.61 -4.50
C VAL A 50 7.63 -2.11 -5.20
N LYS A 51 8.17 -2.93 -6.09
CA LYS A 51 9.25 -2.55 -7.00
C LYS A 51 8.81 -2.82 -8.43
N PHE A 52 8.65 -1.76 -9.21
CA PHE A 52 8.32 -1.84 -10.62
C PHE A 52 9.52 -2.32 -11.44
N GLN A 53 9.26 -3.05 -12.52
CA GLN A 53 10.31 -3.42 -13.46
C GLN A 53 10.95 -2.15 -14.05
N GLY A 54 12.28 -2.08 -14.02
CA GLY A 54 13.03 -0.92 -14.51
C GLY A 54 13.14 0.25 -13.54
N ASP A 55 12.45 0.22 -12.40
CA ASP A 55 12.61 1.24 -11.36
C ASP A 55 13.73 0.87 -10.38
N THR A 56 14.46 1.88 -9.93
CA THR A 56 15.51 1.74 -8.91
C THR A 56 14.94 1.88 -7.50
N ARG A 57 13.74 2.45 -7.35
CA ARG A 57 13.13 2.75 -6.05
C ARG A 57 12.04 1.74 -5.69
N GLU A 58 11.98 1.43 -4.40
CA GLU A 58 10.84 0.73 -3.80
C GLU A 58 9.79 1.75 -3.37
N HIS A 59 8.51 1.46 -3.63
CA HIS A 59 7.39 2.31 -3.25
C HIS A 59 6.61 1.68 -2.11
N ARG A 60 6.44 2.41 -1.02
CA ARG A 60 5.73 1.92 0.16
C ARG A 60 4.25 1.71 -0.14
N VAL A 61 3.74 0.53 0.21
CA VAL A 61 2.30 0.23 0.17
C VAL A 61 1.63 0.79 1.42
N TYR A 62 0.55 1.53 1.19
CA TYR A 62 -0.34 2.04 2.21
C TYR A 62 -1.69 1.34 2.12
N ALA A 63 -2.34 1.22 3.26
CA ALA A 63 -3.71 0.74 3.34
C ALA A 63 -4.66 1.87 3.77
N THR A 64 -5.81 1.93 3.12
CA THR A 64 -7.00 2.60 3.64
C THR A 64 -7.92 1.51 4.17
N CYS A 65 -8.07 1.43 5.49
CA CYS A 65 -8.85 0.42 6.18
C CYS A 65 -10.09 1.06 6.81
N TYR A 66 -11.26 0.56 6.40
CA TYR A 66 -12.56 0.91 6.97
C TYR A 66 -13.30 -0.39 7.27
N SER A 67 -13.63 -0.61 8.54
CA SER A 67 -14.22 -1.87 9.01
C SER A 67 -13.33 -3.08 8.64
N ASN A 68 -13.90 -4.18 8.19
CA ASN A 68 -13.20 -5.41 7.83
C ASN A 68 -12.53 -5.40 6.44
N ALA A 69 -12.57 -4.29 5.72
CA ALA A 69 -12.05 -4.18 4.36
C ALA A 69 -10.91 -3.16 4.28
N ALA A 70 -9.87 -3.53 3.51
CA ALA A 70 -8.73 -2.66 3.26
C ALA A 70 -8.42 -2.58 1.76
N SER A 71 -8.27 -1.35 1.27
CA SER A 71 -7.81 -1.06 -0.09
C SER A 71 -6.36 -0.59 -0.04
N HIS A 72 -5.53 -1.17 -0.91
CA HIS A 72 -4.09 -0.94 -0.93
C HIS A 72 -3.69 -0.02 -2.07
N TRP A 73 -2.71 0.83 -1.83
CA TRP A 73 -2.28 1.84 -2.79
C TRP A 73 -0.85 2.31 -2.51
N ILE A 74 -0.23 2.95 -3.50
CA ILE A 74 1.09 3.58 -3.39
C ILE A 74 1.03 5.05 -3.77
N THR A 75 2.07 5.80 -3.43
CA THR A 75 2.32 7.12 -4.00
C THR A 75 3.45 7.01 -5.02
N HIS A 76 3.16 7.29 -6.28
CA HIS A 76 4.13 7.32 -7.38
C HIS A 76 4.14 8.72 -7.99
N HIS A 77 5.29 9.41 -7.95
CA HIS A 77 5.44 10.82 -8.36
C HIS A 77 4.33 11.78 -7.83
N GLY A 78 3.91 11.59 -6.58
CA GLY A 78 2.88 12.41 -5.94
C GLY A 78 1.43 11.98 -6.26
N THR A 79 1.23 11.00 -7.15
CA THR A 79 -0.09 10.46 -7.50
C THR A 79 -0.39 9.19 -6.71
N LYS A 80 -1.64 9.05 -6.26
CA LYS A 80 -2.15 7.83 -5.63
C LYS A 80 -2.54 6.82 -6.70
N LEU A 81 -1.91 5.65 -6.68
CA LEU A 81 -2.23 4.52 -7.57
C LEU A 81 -2.69 3.33 -6.74
N TRP A 82 -3.79 2.70 -7.14
CA TRP A 82 -4.39 1.57 -6.44
C TRP A 82 -3.76 0.24 -6.87
N LEU A 83 -3.74 -0.73 -5.97
CA LEU A 83 -3.29 -2.09 -6.28
C LEU A 83 -4.53 -2.98 -6.50
N LYS A 84 -4.58 -3.72 -7.61
CA LYS A 84 -5.60 -4.73 -7.86
C LYS A 84 -5.32 -5.91 -6.92
N THR A 85 -6.11 -6.07 -5.88
CA THR A 85 -5.80 -6.98 -4.77
C THR A 85 -5.90 -8.44 -5.18
N HIS A 86 -4.79 -9.19 -5.12
CA HIS A 86 -4.67 -10.55 -4.57
C HIS A 86 -3.19 -10.80 -4.22
N PHE A 87 -2.78 -10.47 -2.99
CA PHE A 87 -1.40 -10.67 -2.49
C PHE A 87 -1.02 -12.14 -2.27
N GLN A 88 -1.66 -13.09 -2.95
CA GLN A 88 -1.64 -14.49 -2.52
C GLN A 88 -0.33 -15.22 -2.84
N ASN A 89 0.50 -14.77 -3.80
CA ASN A 89 1.60 -15.62 -4.29
C ASN A 89 2.98 -14.96 -4.53
N GLU A 90 3.23 -13.69 -4.23
CA GLU A 90 4.44 -13.00 -4.75
C GLU A 90 5.16 -12.07 -3.78
N VAL A 91 5.10 -12.32 -2.46
CA VAL A 91 6.04 -11.64 -1.57
C VAL A 91 7.40 -12.32 -1.74
N LEU A 92 8.26 -11.73 -2.56
CA LEU A 92 9.65 -12.13 -2.69
C LEU A 92 10.43 -11.44 -1.58
N ASP A 93 10.82 -12.21 -0.55
CA ASP A 93 11.66 -11.72 0.56
C ASP A 93 13.04 -11.24 0.08
#